data_AF-A0A7S1WU33-F1
#
_entry.id   AF-A0A7S1WU33-F1
#
_cell.length_a   1.000
_cell.length_b   1.000
_cell.length_c   1.000
_cell.angle_alpha   90.00
_cell.angle_beta   90.00
_cell.angle_gamma   90.00
#
_symmetry.space_group_name_H-M   'P 1'
#
loop_
_entity.id
_entity.type
_entity.pdbx_description
1 polymer ?
#
loop_
_entity_poly.entity_id
_entity_poly.type
_entity_poly.pdbx_seq_one_letter_code
_entity_poly.pdbx_strand_id
1 'polypeptide(L)'
;FTRFAGLGHKFSPVDVIQARGSGLNDPSWPNTIKTLMLQSAPQRMREKTKYVGERLKWFFTEQKEATVEFMLGIKGSPEEHMFSRLISKQALVIRRNETMRACIFKAFDAACETHRAAFMQMWCDFMDSMFQSPLGLLKSCSTPSIGGTYEEEIAPTFESTKARIENERRCRNTLHHQLNQQIKEIPDDDVSANHSVKMVQAIIEQTFGVIRCVVADQMQLYSESFFLLPMLRRLEGAMASMELEEDDKRRYRTRKSVLVEEESKSAGLLEDLDHCIGVVERFKVTCGGGQ
;
A
#
# COMPACT_ATOMS: atom_id res chain seq x y z
N PHE A 1 -14.18 -1.62 0.71
CA PHE A 1 -13.16 -2.58 1.17
C PHE A 1 -12.87 -2.52 2.68
N THR A 2 -13.36 -1.53 3.44
CA THR A 2 -13.05 -1.38 4.88
C THR A 2 -14.28 -0.99 5.70
N ARG A 3 -15.21 -1.93 5.91
CA ARG A 3 -16.21 -1.75 6.98
C ARG A 3 -15.59 -2.25 8.29
N PHE A 4 -15.17 -1.33 9.16
CA PHE A 4 -14.80 -1.69 10.52
C PHE A 4 -16.07 -2.11 11.28
N ALA A 5 -15.98 -3.23 12.01
CA ALA A 5 -17.06 -3.62 12.92
C ALA A 5 -17.08 -2.63 14.10
N GLY A 6 -18.15 -2.65 14.91
CA GLY A 6 -18.15 -1.94 16.19
C GLY A 6 -17.01 -2.43 17.11
N LEU A 7 -16.71 -1.66 18.15
CA LEU A 7 -15.61 -1.98 19.08
C LEU A 7 -15.76 -3.40 19.67
N GLY A 8 -17.01 -3.79 19.96
CA GLY A 8 -17.39 -5.15 20.39
C GLY A 8 -16.85 -5.57 21.75
N HIS A 9 -16.00 -4.76 22.37
CA HIS A 9 -15.52 -4.91 23.73
C HIS A 9 -16.49 -4.23 24.69
N LYS A 10 -16.89 -4.94 25.74
CA LYS A 10 -17.75 -4.42 26.81
C LYS A 10 -16.89 -4.13 28.03
N PHE A 11 -16.84 -2.88 28.46
CA PHE A 11 -16.12 -2.51 29.67
C PHE A 11 -16.89 -2.94 30.92
N SER A 12 -16.16 -3.38 31.94
CA SER A 12 -16.68 -3.68 33.26
C SER A 12 -16.60 -2.46 34.19
N PRO A 13 -17.32 -2.45 35.33
CA PRO A 13 -17.16 -1.41 36.34
C PRO A 13 -15.72 -1.24 36.82
N VAL A 14 -14.97 -2.34 36.91
CA VAL A 14 -13.56 -2.32 37.34
C VAL A 14 -12.70 -1.54 36.33
N ASP A 15 -12.91 -1.76 35.03
CA ASP A 15 -12.16 -1.07 33.97
C ASP A 15 -12.38 0.44 34.03
N VAL A 16 -13.63 0.87 34.24
CA VAL A 16 -14.00 2.29 34.32
C VAL A 16 -13.43 2.95 35.57
N ILE A 17 -13.52 2.30 36.73
CA ILE A 17 -12.96 2.80 37.99
C ILE A 17 -11.43 2.90 37.88
N GLN A 18 -10.78 1.89 37.32
CA GLN A 18 -9.33 1.86 37.16
C GLN A 18 -8.84 2.92 36.16
N ALA A 19 -9.57 3.14 35.06
CA ALA A 19 -9.26 4.17 34.07
C ALA A 19 -9.54 5.60 34.57
N ARG A 20 -10.50 5.77 35.50
CA ARG A 20 -10.79 7.05 36.17
C ARG A 20 -9.67 7.44 37.14
N GLY A 21 -8.97 6.45 37.70
CA GLY A 21 -7.89 6.62 38.65
C GLY A 21 -8.39 6.99 40.06
N SER A 22 -7.60 6.66 41.08
CA SER A 22 -7.90 6.88 42.50
C SER A 22 -7.03 7.97 43.16
N GLY A 23 -6.45 8.90 42.38
CA GLY A 23 -5.45 9.88 42.85
C GLY A 23 -5.74 11.34 42.49
N LEU A 24 -5.11 12.24 43.27
CA LEU A 24 -5.12 13.72 43.40
C LEU A 24 -5.46 14.67 42.21
N ASN A 25 -5.64 14.18 40.97
CA ASN A 25 -6.13 15.00 39.87
C ASN A 25 -7.63 14.75 39.69
N ASP A 26 -8.41 15.83 39.47
CA ASP A 26 -9.86 15.73 39.31
C ASP A 26 -10.25 14.62 38.31
N PRO A 27 -11.05 13.63 38.74
CA PRO A 27 -11.45 12.53 37.87
C PRO A 27 -12.32 13.07 36.74
N SER A 28 -11.75 13.12 35.53
CA SER A 28 -12.40 13.70 34.35
C SER A 28 -12.92 12.59 33.45
N TRP A 29 -14.25 12.50 33.28
CA TRP A 29 -14.87 11.57 32.32
C TRP A 29 -14.25 11.59 30.91
N PRO A 30 -13.93 12.77 30.32
CA PRO A 30 -13.17 12.83 29.06
C PRO A 30 -11.87 12.03 29.06
N ASN A 31 -11.09 12.07 30.15
CA ASN A 31 -9.83 11.34 30.27
C ASN A 31 -10.07 9.83 30.45
N THR A 32 -11.08 9.45 31.22
CA THR A 32 -11.51 8.05 31.38
C THR A 32 -11.90 7.46 30.03
N ILE A 33 -12.75 8.15 29.27
CA ILE A 33 -13.19 7.74 27.92
C ILE A 33 -11.98 7.60 26.99
N LYS A 34 -11.09 8.59 26.94
CA LYS A 34 -9.85 8.53 26.13
C LYS A 34 -9.01 7.30 26.49
N THR A 35 -8.81 7.05 27.78
CA THR A 35 -7.98 5.93 28.28
C THR A 35 -8.56 4.58 27.87
N LEU A 36 -9.86 4.37 28.09
CA LEU A 36 -10.56 3.14 27.71
C LEU A 36 -10.58 2.93 26.19
N MET A 37 -10.74 4.00 25.41
CA MET A 37 -10.63 3.92 23.94
C MET A 37 -9.23 3.46 23.50
N LEU A 38 -8.17 4.07 24.05
CA LEU A 38 -6.79 3.74 23.67
C LEU A 38 -6.40 2.29 23.96
N GLN A 39 -7.00 1.66 24.96
CA GLN A 39 -6.71 0.27 25.32
C GLN A 39 -7.17 -0.75 24.26
N SER A 40 -8.27 -0.49 23.54
CA SER A 40 -8.93 -1.51 22.72
C SER A 40 -9.22 -1.07 21.27
N ALA A 41 -9.48 0.21 21.03
CA ALA A 41 -9.93 0.69 19.73
C ALA A 41 -8.85 0.68 18.63
N PRO A 42 -7.59 1.13 18.87
CA PRO A 42 -6.56 1.13 17.84
C PRO A 42 -6.25 -0.27 17.32
N GLN A 43 -6.15 -1.26 18.23
CA GLN A 43 -5.80 -2.64 17.87
C GLN A 43 -6.81 -3.25 16.89
N ARG A 44 -8.11 -3.05 17.15
CA ARG A 44 -9.20 -3.53 16.28
C ARG A 44 -9.11 -3.00 14.86
N MET A 45 -8.62 -1.78 14.69
CA MET A 45 -8.49 -1.16 13.38
C MET A 45 -7.19 -1.58 12.69
N ARG A 46 -6.08 -1.67 13.44
CA ARG A 46 -4.76 -2.12 12.95
C ARG A 46 -4.81 -3.48 12.26
N GLU A 47 -5.54 -4.44 12.82
CA GLU A 47 -5.67 -5.78 12.22
C GLU A 47 -6.32 -5.73 10.83
N LYS A 48 -7.37 -4.92 10.66
CA LYS A 48 -8.02 -4.75 9.35
C LYS A 48 -7.14 -3.98 8.37
N THR A 49 -6.39 -2.98 8.83
CA THR A 49 -5.41 -2.29 7.99
C THR A 49 -4.33 -3.24 7.50
N LYS A 50 -3.83 -4.13 8.37
CA LYS A 50 -2.82 -5.12 7.99
C LYS A 50 -3.29 -5.94 6.79
N TYR A 51 -4.54 -6.39 6.81
CA TYR A 51 -5.15 -7.08 5.68
C TYR A 51 -5.18 -6.22 4.41
N VAL A 52 -5.52 -4.93 4.50
CA VAL A 52 -5.48 -4.02 3.34
C VAL A 52 -4.07 -3.88 2.78
N GLY A 53 -3.06 -3.68 3.63
CA GLY A 53 -1.66 -3.60 3.22
C GLY A 53 -1.19 -4.88 2.51
N GLU A 54 -1.50 -6.05 3.08
CA GLU A 54 -1.18 -7.35 2.44
C GLU A 54 -1.90 -7.52 1.10
N ARG A 55 -3.17 -7.11 0.99
CA ARG A 55 -3.93 -7.20 -0.26
C ARG A 55 -3.40 -6.28 -1.35
N LEU A 56 -2.95 -5.07 -0.99
CA LEU A 56 -2.33 -4.15 -1.93
C LEU A 56 -1.00 -4.70 -2.43
N LYS A 57 -0.13 -5.18 -1.52
CA LYS A 57 1.10 -5.89 -1.90
C LYS A 57 0.79 -7.03 -2.86
N TRP A 58 -0.10 -7.94 -2.45
CA TRP A 58 -0.47 -9.10 -3.25
C TRP A 58 -0.97 -8.69 -4.64
N PHE A 59 -1.84 -7.69 -4.73
CA PHE A 59 -2.35 -7.17 -6.00
C PHE A 59 -1.20 -6.79 -6.93
N PHE A 60 -0.26 -5.95 -6.48
CA PHE A 60 0.87 -5.52 -7.32
C PHE A 60 1.79 -6.67 -7.69
N THR A 61 2.07 -7.60 -6.77
CA THR A 61 2.93 -8.75 -7.06
C THR A 61 2.32 -9.69 -8.11
N GLU A 62 0.99 -9.85 -8.14
CA GLU A 62 0.32 -10.66 -9.16
C GLU A 62 0.30 -10.00 -10.55
N GLN A 63 0.41 -8.67 -10.63
CA GLN A 63 0.37 -7.96 -11.93
C GLN A 63 1.65 -8.11 -12.76
N LYS A 64 2.77 -8.62 -12.20
CA LYS A 64 4.07 -8.68 -12.89
C LYS A 64 4.00 -9.43 -14.23
N GLU A 65 3.40 -10.62 -14.22
CA GLU A 65 3.26 -11.47 -15.41
C GLU A 65 2.31 -10.86 -16.43
N ALA A 66 1.14 -10.41 -15.95
CA ALA A 66 0.16 -9.74 -16.80
C ALA A 66 0.74 -8.49 -17.47
N THR A 67 1.64 -7.77 -16.78
CA THR A 67 2.35 -6.61 -17.33
C THR A 67 3.31 -7.01 -18.43
N VAL A 68 4.09 -8.09 -18.26
CA VAL A 68 5.00 -8.60 -19.30
C VAL A 68 4.20 -9.05 -20.53
N GLU A 69 3.10 -9.77 -20.35
CA GLU A 69 2.21 -10.19 -21.44
C GLU A 69 1.56 -8.99 -22.15
N PHE A 70 1.10 -7.99 -21.40
CA PHE A 70 0.62 -6.74 -21.96
C PHE A 70 1.70 -6.06 -22.81
N MET A 71 2.93 -5.92 -22.30
CA MET A 71 4.05 -5.32 -23.03
C MET A 71 4.38 -6.08 -24.33
N LEU A 72 4.26 -7.42 -24.33
CA LEU A 72 4.43 -8.26 -25.51
C LEU A 72 3.29 -8.08 -26.54
N GLY A 73 2.09 -7.77 -26.05
CA GLY A 73 0.89 -7.55 -26.84
C GLY A 73 0.85 -6.23 -27.61
N ILE A 74 1.71 -5.26 -27.27
CA ILE A 74 1.77 -3.94 -27.92
C ILE A 74 2.21 -4.10 -29.39
N LYS A 75 1.26 -3.88 -30.30
CA LYS A 75 1.45 -4.00 -31.76
C LYS A 75 1.65 -2.65 -32.45
N GLY A 76 1.46 -1.55 -31.72
CA GLY A 76 1.54 -0.19 -32.23
C GLY A 76 0.24 0.24 -32.94
N SER A 77 -0.91 -0.18 -32.43
CA SER A 77 -2.22 0.28 -32.91
C SER A 77 -2.44 1.77 -32.59
N PRO A 78 -3.41 2.45 -33.22
CA PRO A 78 -3.75 3.85 -32.91
C PRO A 78 -4.14 4.06 -31.43
N GLU A 79 -4.69 3.05 -30.78
CA GLU A 79 -5.06 3.08 -29.36
C GLU A 79 -3.84 2.93 -28.43
N GLU A 80 -2.73 2.40 -28.95
CA GLU A 80 -1.48 2.14 -28.22
C GLU A 80 -0.42 3.23 -28.44
N HIS A 81 -0.78 4.36 -29.07
CA HIS A 81 0.17 5.42 -29.46
C HIS A 81 0.96 6.03 -28.29
N MET A 82 0.48 5.87 -27.06
CA MET A 82 1.17 6.32 -25.84
C MET A 82 2.34 5.43 -25.41
N PHE A 83 2.49 4.24 -26.02
CA PHE A 83 3.52 3.28 -25.64
C PHE A 83 4.59 3.15 -26.72
N SER A 84 5.85 3.24 -26.31
CA SER A 84 6.99 3.07 -27.22
C SER A 84 7.05 1.65 -27.77
N ARG A 85 7.32 1.50 -29.08
CA ARG A 85 7.60 0.21 -29.73
C ARG A 85 8.83 -0.52 -29.15
N LEU A 86 9.67 0.16 -28.36
CA LEU A 86 10.78 -0.47 -27.66
C LEU A 86 10.32 -1.36 -26.50
N ILE A 87 9.13 -1.12 -25.95
CA ILE A 87 8.57 -1.84 -24.80
C ILE A 87 8.38 -3.33 -25.14
N SER A 88 7.83 -3.64 -26.31
CA SER A 88 7.63 -5.04 -26.74
C SER A 88 8.96 -5.76 -27.01
N LYS A 89 9.97 -5.05 -27.52
CA LYS A 89 11.34 -5.59 -27.65
C LYS A 89 11.96 -5.89 -26.29
N GLN A 90 11.82 -5.00 -25.30
CA GLN A 90 12.31 -5.22 -23.94
C GLN A 90 11.61 -6.41 -23.29
N ALA A 91 10.30 -6.53 -23.42
CA ALA A 91 9.54 -7.66 -22.90
C ALA A 91 9.95 -9.00 -23.52
N LEU A 92 10.31 -9.03 -24.81
CA LEU A 92 10.90 -10.21 -25.45
C LEU A 92 12.22 -10.62 -24.81
N VAL A 93 13.07 -9.67 -24.42
CA VAL A 93 14.32 -9.96 -23.71
C VAL A 93 14.02 -10.51 -22.32
N ILE A 94 13.08 -9.90 -21.59
CA ILE A 94 12.63 -10.37 -20.26
C ILE A 94 12.13 -11.82 -20.34
N ARG A 95 11.26 -12.13 -21.31
CA ARG A 95 10.70 -13.48 -21.47
C ARG A 95 11.74 -14.53 -21.84
N ARG A 96 12.79 -14.16 -22.60
CA ARG A 96 13.83 -15.09 -23.05
C ARG A 96 14.94 -15.31 -22.03
N ASN A 97 15.14 -14.37 -21.12
CA ASN A 97 16.20 -14.40 -20.12
C ASN A 97 15.62 -14.56 -18.71
N GLU A 98 15.50 -15.82 -18.28
CA GLU A 98 14.91 -16.16 -16.98
C GLU A 98 15.66 -15.54 -15.80
N THR A 99 16.99 -15.45 -15.86
CA THR A 99 17.80 -14.79 -14.81
C THR A 99 17.45 -13.30 -14.71
N MET A 100 17.34 -12.61 -15.84
CA MET A 100 16.95 -11.20 -15.86
C MET A 100 15.53 -11.01 -15.34
N ARG A 101 14.59 -11.86 -15.77
CA ARG A 101 13.20 -11.85 -15.28
C ARG A 101 13.12 -12.05 -13.77
N ALA A 102 13.84 -13.05 -13.24
CA ALA A 102 13.90 -13.31 -11.81
C ALA A 102 14.45 -12.10 -11.03
N CYS A 103 15.50 -11.46 -11.55
CA CYS A 103 16.08 -10.26 -10.94
C CYS A 103 15.08 -9.09 -10.92
N ILE A 104 14.39 -8.83 -12.04
CA ILE A 104 13.34 -7.80 -12.15
C ILE A 104 12.23 -8.07 -11.14
N PHE A 105 11.72 -9.29 -11.11
CA PHE A 105 10.59 -9.66 -10.26
C PHE A 105 10.94 -9.59 -8.78
N LYS A 106 12.16 -10.01 -8.41
CA LYS A 106 12.65 -9.90 -7.04
C LYS A 106 12.76 -8.44 -6.60
N ALA A 107 13.31 -7.57 -7.44
CA ALA A 107 13.40 -6.14 -7.14
C ALA A 107 12.01 -5.49 -7.02
N PHE A 108 11.08 -5.87 -7.90
CA PHE A 108 9.68 -5.44 -7.85
C PHE A 108 9.01 -5.87 -6.52
N ASP A 109 9.20 -7.12 -6.10
CA ASP A 109 8.62 -7.64 -4.86
C ASP A 109 9.21 -6.96 -3.62
N ALA A 110 10.52 -6.71 -3.62
CA ALA A 110 11.19 -5.96 -2.56
C ALA A 110 10.66 -4.51 -2.46
N ALA A 111 10.42 -3.87 -3.60
CA ALA A 111 9.80 -2.55 -3.65
C ALA A 111 8.38 -2.59 -3.07
N CYS A 112 7.55 -3.57 -3.47
CA CYS A 112 6.20 -3.75 -2.94
C CYS A 112 6.20 -3.96 -1.41
N GLU A 113 7.11 -4.78 -0.89
CA GLU A 113 7.24 -5.04 0.54
C GLU A 113 7.63 -3.77 1.31
N THR A 114 8.59 -3.01 0.79
CA THR A 114 9.02 -1.75 1.39
C THR A 114 7.88 -0.73 1.44
N HIS A 115 7.05 -0.67 0.39
CA HIS A 115 5.88 0.21 0.38
C HIS A 115 4.80 -0.24 1.35
N ARG A 116 4.53 -1.54 1.40
CA ARG A 116 3.61 -2.11 2.38
C ARG A 116 4.03 -1.72 3.80
N ALA A 117 5.32 -1.87 4.13
CA ALA A 117 5.83 -1.50 5.45
C ALA A 117 5.68 0.02 5.72
N ALA A 118 6.06 0.88 4.77
CA ALA A 118 5.93 2.33 4.90
C ALA A 118 4.47 2.78 5.05
N PHE A 119 3.56 2.20 4.27
CA PHE A 119 2.12 2.42 4.37
C PHE A 119 1.60 2.01 5.75
N MET A 120 1.95 0.81 6.22
CA MET A 120 1.51 0.32 7.53
C MET A 120 2.01 1.21 8.67
N GLN A 121 3.26 1.67 8.61
CA GLN A 121 3.83 2.56 9.62
C GLN A 121 3.05 3.87 9.69
N MET A 122 2.94 4.57 8.56
CA MET A 122 2.20 5.83 8.45
C MET A 122 0.74 5.67 8.90
N TRP A 123 0.11 4.55 8.55
CA TRP A 123 -1.27 4.30 8.94
C TRP A 123 -1.41 4.08 10.46
N CYS A 124 -0.47 3.37 11.07
CA CYS A 124 -0.41 3.24 12.53
C CYS A 124 -0.23 4.62 13.18
N ASP A 125 0.68 5.46 12.67
CA ASP A 125 0.92 6.80 13.18
C ASP A 125 -0.34 7.69 13.05
N PHE A 126 -1.03 7.59 11.91
CA PHE A 126 -2.30 8.29 11.68
C PHE A 126 -3.39 7.83 12.66
N MET A 127 -3.56 6.53 12.87
CA MET A 127 -4.52 6.01 13.85
C MET A 127 -4.16 6.44 15.27
N ASP A 128 -2.89 6.43 15.64
CA ASP A 128 -2.45 6.84 16.97
C ASP A 128 -2.78 8.31 17.20
N SER A 129 -2.51 9.17 16.22
CA SER A 129 -2.95 10.57 16.23
C SER A 129 -4.47 10.70 16.39
N MET A 130 -5.25 9.88 15.66
CA MET A 130 -6.71 9.87 15.74
C MET A 130 -7.24 9.49 17.14
N PHE A 131 -6.56 8.59 17.83
CA PHE A 131 -6.97 8.15 19.17
C PHE A 131 -6.35 8.97 20.32
N GLN A 132 -5.37 9.85 20.04
CA GLN A 132 -4.81 10.76 21.04
C GLN A 132 -5.77 11.91 21.42
N SER A 133 -6.67 12.32 20.51
CA SER A 133 -7.69 13.32 20.81
C SER A 133 -9.02 12.96 20.14
N PRO A 134 -9.64 11.84 20.57
CA PRO A 134 -10.79 11.27 19.86
C PRO A 134 -11.99 12.23 19.89
N LEU A 135 -12.15 13.00 20.98
CA LEU A 135 -13.22 14.00 21.12
C LEU A 135 -12.95 15.28 20.32
N GLY A 136 -11.69 15.63 20.07
CA GLY A 136 -11.31 16.80 19.26
C GLY A 136 -11.50 16.57 17.76
N LEU A 137 -11.50 15.30 17.33
CA LEU A 137 -11.67 14.88 15.94
C LEU A 137 -13.13 14.71 15.52
N LEU A 138 -14.06 14.84 16.47
CA LEU A 138 -15.50 14.89 16.22
C LEU A 138 -15.95 16.15 15.47
N LYS A 139 -15.01 16.98 15.02
CA LYS A 139 -15.29 18.04 14.04
C LYS A 139 -15.69 17.38 12.72
N SER A 140 -17.01 17.21 12.58
CA SER A 140 -17.71 17.34 11.30
C SER A 140 -17.42 16.24 10.26
N CYS A 141 -18.16 15.13 10.30
CA CYS A 141 -18.51 14.45 9.06
C CYS A 141 -19.45 15.39 8.27
N SER A 142 -19.10 15.72 7.04
CA SER A 142 -19.95 16.47 6.10
C SER A 142 -21.05 15.61 5.48
N THR A 143 -21.09 14.31 5.79
CA THR A 143 -22.05 13.37 5.25
C THR A 143 -23.20 13.13 6.23
N PRO A 144 -24.46 13.40 5.83
CA PRO A 144 -25.61 12.99 6.63
C PRO A 144 -25.62 11.46 6.81
N SER A 145 -26.14 11.01 7.96
CA SER A 145 -26.32 9.59 8.27
C SER A 145 -27.02 8.88 7.11
N ILE A 146 -26.43 7.79 6.61
CA ILE A 146 -27.03 6.91 5.59
C ILE A 146 -28.22 6.20 6.24
N GLY A 147 -29.39 6.84 6.20
CA GLY A 147 -30.64 6.35 6.78
C GLY A 147 -31.88 7.09 6.30
N GLY A 148 -31.77 7.88 5.23
CA GLY A 148 -32.89 8.57 4.60
C GLY A 148 -33.06 8.09 3.16
N THR A 149 -34.30 7.86 2.78
CA THR A 149 -34.83 7.54 1.45
C THR A 149 -34.04 8.19 0.31
N TYR A 150 -33.73 7.42 -0.74
CA TYR A 150 -33.18 7.95 -2.00
C TYR A 150 -34.20 8.90 -2.63
N GLU A 151 -34.06 10.21 -2.39
CA GLU A 151 -34.78 11.23 -3.17
C GLU A 151 -34.06 11.44 -4.51
N GLU A 152 -34.85 11.62 -5.58
CA GLU A 152 -34.39 11.87 -6.96
C GLU A 152 -33.28 12.94 -7.00
N GLU A 153 -32.17 12.61 -7.66
CA GLU A 153 -31.03 13.51 -7.86
C GLU A 153 -31.41 14.70 -8.76
N ILE A 154 -31.97 15.75 -8.16
CA ILE A 154 -32.13 17.06 -8.80
C ILE A 154 -30.80 17.81 -8.66
N ALA A 155 -30.31 18.38 -9.77
CA ALA A 155 -29.10 19.21 -9.76
C ALA A 155 -29.21 20.33 -8.72
N PRO A 156 -28.17 20.54 -7.87
CA PRO A 156 -28.26 21.48 -6.77
C PRO A 156 -28.43 22.92 -7.27
N THR A 157 -29.45 23.61 -6.78
CA THR A 157 -29.66 25.04 -7.00
C THR A 157 -28.80 25.85 -6.03
N PHE A 158 -28.64 27.15 -6.28
CA PHE A 158 -27.92 28.03 -5.36
C PHE A 158 -28.58 28.06 -3.97
N GLU A 159 -29.92 28.11 -3.91
CA GLU A 159 -30.64 28.07 -2.64
C GLU A 159 -30.52 26.73 -1.92
N SER A 160 -30.60 25.60 -2.63
CA SER A 160 -30.41 24.29 -2.01
C SER A 160 -28.97 24.09 -1.52
N THR A 161 -27.99 24.60 -2.26
CA THR A 161 -26.58 24.60 -1.84
C THR A 161 -26.36 25.46 -0.60
N LYS A 162 -26.95 26.67 -0.55
CA LYS A 162 -26.85 27.56 0.61
C LYS A 162 -27.50 26.95 1.85
N ALA A 163 -28.73 26.43 1.70
CA ALA A 163 -29.43 25.74 2.78
C ALA A 163 -28.67 24.50 3.27
N ARG A 164 -28.06 23.75 2.34
CA ARG A 164 -27.19 22.61 2.68
C ARG A 164 -25.97 23.05 3.48
N ILE A 165 -25.27 24.11 3.06
CA ILE A 165 -24.11 24.65 3.79
C ILE A 165 -24.49 25.10 5.21
N GLU A 166 -25.63 25.76 5.38
CA GLU A 166 -26.13 26.19 6.70
C GLU A 166 -26.55 25.00 7.57
N ASN A 167 -27.21 24.01 6.99
CA ASN A 167 -27.60 22.78 7.69
C ASN A 167 -26.35 21.97 8.09
N GLU A 168 -25.40 21.78 7.17
CA GLU A 168 -24.10 21.20 7.46
C GLU A 168 -23.41 22.00 8.57
N ARG A 169 -23.36 23.34 8.51
CA ARG A 169 -22.76 24.18 9.58
C ARG A 169 -23.42 24.01 10.94
N ARG A 170 -24.74 23.80 10.99
CA ARG A 170 -25.46 23.45 12.23
C ARG A 170 -25.11 22.03 12.71
N CYS A 171 -25.22 21.04 11.84
CA CYS A 171 -24.91 19.64 12.14
C CYS A 171 -23.45 19.42 12.59
N ARG A 172 -22.53 20.22 12.07
CA ARG A 172 -21.09 20.21 12.40
C ARG A 172 -20.79 20.40 13.89
N ASN A 173 -21.67 21.05 14.64
CA ASN A 173 -21.54 21.27 16.09
C ASN A 173 -22.41 20.35 16.94
N THR A 174 -23.42 19.70 16.33
CA THR A 174 -24.43 18.92 17.05
C THR A 174 -23.84 17.69 17.73
N LEU A 175 -23.00 16.92 17.05
CA LEU A 175 -22.44 15.69 17.61
C LEU A 175 -21.49 15.95 18.78
N HIS A 176 -20.59 16.93 18.62
CA HIS A 176 -19.67 17.32 19.69
C HIS A 176 -20.42 17.89 20.90
N HIS A 177 -21.48 18.69 20.67
CA HIS A 177 -22.32 19.22 21.73
C HIS A 177 -23.10 18.11 22.45
N GLN A 178 -23.70 17.18 21.71
CA GLN A 178 -24.41 16.01 22.24
C GLN A 178 -23.48 15.13 23.10
N LEU A 179 -22.28 14.82 22.61
CA LEU A 179 -21.33 14.01 23.36
C LEU A 179 -20.84 14.72 24.63
N ASN A 180 -20.57 16.04 24.56
CA ASN A 180 -20.23 16.82 25.75
C ASN A 180 -21.39 16.88 26.76
N GLN A 181 -22.64 16.92 26.29
CA GLN A 181 -23.80 16.85 27.16
C GLN A 181 -23.91 15.47 27.83
N GLN A 182 -23.80 14.38 27.06
CA GLN A 182 -23.81 13.01 27.58
C GLN A 182 -22.69 12.78 28.61
N ILE A 183 -21.50 13.35 28.39
CA ILE A 183 -20.38 13.28 29.33
C ILE A 183 -20.71 13.97 30.66
N LYS A 184 -21.41 15.10 30.64
CA LYS A 184 -21.84 15.82 31.85
C LYS A 184 -22.93 15.10 32.63
N GLU A 185 -23.68 14.23 31.96
CA GLU A 185 -24.76 13.45 32.57
C GLU A 185 -24.25 12.16 33.24
N ILE A 186 -22.96 11.82 33.11
CA ILE A 186 -22.38 10.63 33.73
C ILE A 186 -22.31 10.82 35.26
N PRO A 187 -22.91 9.93 36.06
CA PRO A 187 -22.85 10.01 37.52
C PRO A 187 -21.42 9.84 38.03
N ASP A 188 -21.02 10.70 38.97
CA ASP A 188 -19.70 10.68 39.60
C ASP A 188 -19.58 9.73 40.81
N ASP A 189 -20.71 9.18 41.28
CA ASP A 189 -20.78 8.29 42.44
C ASP A 189 -20.56 6.81 42.09
N ASP A 190 -19.84 6.11 42.97
CA ASP A 190 -19.53 4.68 42.77
C ASP A 190 -20.78 3.77 42.92
N VAL A 191 -21.84 4.25 43.58
CA VAL A 191 -23.10 3.52 43.72
C VAL A 191 -23.77 3.33 42.36
N SER A 192 -23.61 4.31 41.48
CA SER A 192 -24.10 4.30 40.11
C SER A 192 -23.11 3.73 39.09
N ALA A 193 -22.05 3.03 39.52
CA ALA A 193 -20.98 2.54 38.64
C ALA A 193 -21.51 1.75 37.42
N ASN A 194 -22.50 0.88 37.59
CA ASN A 194 -23.11 0.14 36.48
C ASN A 194 -23.82 1.05 35.47
N HIS A 195 -24.38 2.18 35.92
CA HIS A 195 -25.01 3.17 35.05
C HIS A 195 -23.94 3.98 34.30
N SER A 196 -22.91 4.47 35.02
CA SER A 196 -21.78 5.20 34.44
C SER A 196 -21.05 4.38 33.38
N VAL A 197 -20.85 3.07 33.61
CA VAL A 197 -20.27 2.14 32.62
C VAL A 197 -21.08 2.09 31.33
N LYS A 198 -22.42 2.03 31.41
CA LYS A 198 -23.28 2.01 30.21
C LYS A 198 -23.18 3.30 29.42
N MET A 199 -23.14 4.44 30.10
CA MET A 199 -22.99 5.75 29.44
C MET A 199 -21.63 5.91 28.78
N VAL A 200 -20.56 5.54 29.50
CA VAL A 200 -19.19 5.54 28.97
C VAL A 200 -19.08 4.61 27.76
N GLN A 201 -19.65 3.40 27.82
CA GLN A 201 -19.69 2.46 26.69
C GLN A 201 -20.38 3.08 25.48
N ALA A 202 -21.55 3.69 25.66
CA ALA A 202 -22.30 4.32 24.56
C ALA A 202 -21.52 5.45 23.90
N ILE A 203 -20.87 6.31 24.70
CA ILE A 203 -20.03 7.40 24.21
C ILE A 203 -18.81 6.87 23.45
N ILE A 204 -18.16 5.82 23.97
CA ILE A 204 -17.03 5.16 23.30
C ILE A 204 -17.46 4.55 21.97
N GLU A 205 -18.59 3.83 21.92
CA GLU A 205 -19.11 3.22 20.69
C GLU A 205 -19.46 4.27 19.64
N GLN A 206 -20.09 5.38 20.04
CA GLN A 206 -20.41 6.48 19.15
C GLN A 206 -19.15 7.17 18.61
N THR A 207 -18.19 7.48 19.50
CA THR A 207 -16.92 8.13 19.13
C THR A 207 -16.09 7.22 18.22
N PHE A 208 -15.98 5.94 18.56
CA PHE A 208 -15.34 4.93 17.71
C PHE A 208 -16.05 4.81 16.37
N GLY A 209 -17.38 4.89 16.35
CA GLY A 209 -18.22 4.89 15.16
C GLY A 209 -17.88 6.01 14.18
N VAL A 210 -17.52 7.19 14.69
CA VAL A 210 -17.11 8.33 13.87
C VAL A 210 -15.69 8.13 13.35
N ILE A 211 -14.75 7.79 14.25
CA ILE A 211 -13.35 7.56 13.88
C ILE A 211 -13.26 6.48 12.80
N ARG A 212 -13.99 5.37 12.94
CA ARG A 212 -13.96 4.30 11.94
C ARG A 212 -14.46 4.72 10.56
N CYS A 213 -15.42 5.66 10.48
CA CYS A 213 -15.89 6.20 9.21
C CYS A 213 -14.82 7.08 8.58
N VAL A 214 -14.28 8.03 9.34
CA VAL A 214 -13.18 8.91 8.89
C VAL A 214 -12.00 8.08 8.40
N VAL A 215 -11.57 7.09 9.18
CA VAL A 215 -10.44 6.23 8.86
C VAL A 215 -10.74 5.36 7.63
N ALA A 216 -11.98 4.89 7.44
CA ALA A 216 -12.36 4.15 6.23
C ALA A 216 -12.28 5.02 4.96
N ASP A 217 -12.78 6.27 5.03
CA ASP A 217 -12.75 7.22 3.91
C ASP A 217 -11.31 7.61 3.55
N GLN A 218 -10.49 7.88 4.57
CA GLN A 218 -9.07 8.18 4.36
C GLN A 218 -8.32 6.96 3.80
N MET A 219 -8.70 5.72 4.16
CA MET A 219 -7.96 4.53 3.72
C MET A 219 -7.91 4.44 2.19
N GLN A 220 -9.02 4.75 1.53
CA GLN A 220 -9.08 4.73 0.08
C GLN A 220 -8.13 5.79 -0.52
N LEU A 221 -8.24 7.05 -0.08
CA LEU A 221 -7.42 8.15 -0.57
C LEU A 221 -5.93 7.90 -0.34
N TYR A 222 -5.57 7.40 0.84
CA TYR A 222 -4.19 7.07 1.18
C TYR A 222 -3.69 5.88 0.36
N SER A 223 -4.51 4.85 0.15
CA SER A 223 -4.11 3.71 -0.69
C SER A 223 -3.79 4.15 -2.12
N GLU A 224 -4.59 5.02 -2.73
CA GLU A 224 -4.32 5.55 -4.08
C GLU A 224 -3.09 6.46 -4.08
N SER A 225 -3.01 7.41 -3.14
CA SER A 225 -1.96 8.43 -3.11
C SER A 225 -0.59 7.87 -2.73
N PHE A 226 -0.55 6.87 -1.84
CA PHE A 226 0.70 6.32 -1.30
C PHE A 226 1.15 4.99 -1.89
N PHE A 227 0.27 4.21 -2.52
CA PHE A 227 0.75 3.09 -3.33
C PHE A 227 1.08 3.55 -4.75
N LEU A 228 0.16 4.17 -5.49
CA LEU A 228 0.34 4.34 -6.92
C LEU A 228 1.54 5.25 -7.28
N LEU A 229 1.59 6.45 -6.73
CA LEU A 229 2.62 7.45 -7.06
C LEU A 229 4.00 7.08 -6.49
N PRO A 230 4.14 6.66 -5.22
CA PRO A 230 5.41 6.19 -4.70
C PRO A 230 5.90 4.92 -5.39
N MET A 231 5.01 3.97 -5.73
CA MET A 231 5.42 2.78 -6.49
C MET A 231 6.05 3.19 -7.82
N LEU A 232 5.45 4.11 -8.58
CA LEU A 232 6.05 4.60 -9.84
C LEU A 232 7.47 5.15 -9.66
N ARG A 233 7.74 5.94 -8.60
CA ARG A 233 9.05 6.57 -8.37
C ARG A 233 10.09 5.65 -7.73
N ARG A 234 9.67 4.80 -6.80
CA ARG A 234 10.57 3.92 -6.05
C ARG A 234 10.84 2.61 -6.78
N LEU A 235 9.95 2.18 -7.68
CA LEU A 235 10.24 1.06 -8.57
C LEU A 235 11.44 1.37 -9.45
N GLU A 236 11.51 2.58 -10.00
CA GLU A 236 12.66 3.03 -10.79
C GLU A 236 13.97 2.95 -9.99
N GLY A 237 13.98 3.46 -8.76
CA GLY A 237 15.14 3.35 -7.87
C GLY A 237 15.52 1.91 -7.53
N ALA A 238 14.54 1.06 -7.21
CA ALA A 238 14.77 -0.35 -6.92
C ALA A 238 15.33 -1.10 -8.14
N MET A 239 14.79 -0.81 -9.32
CA MET A 239 15.25 -1.38 -10.59
C MET A 239 16.65 -0.88 -10.97
N ALA A 240 17.00 0.37 -10.68
CA ALA A 240 18.34 0.90 -10.91
C ALA A 240 19.40 0.23 -10.02
N SER A 241 19.01 -0.24 -8.83
CA SER A 241 19.88 -0.96 -7.88
C SER A 241 19.89 -2.48 -8.07
N MET A 242 19.29 -3.00 -9.14
CA MET A 242 19.22 -4.44 -9.38
C MET A 242 20.61 -5.03 -9.61
N GLU A 243 20.92 -6.08 -8.85
CA GLU A 243 22.11 -6.89 -9.04
C GLU A 243 21.76 -8.37 -9.18
N LEU A 244 22.58 -9.08 -9.94
CA LEU A 244 22.57 -10.55 -9.97
C LEU A 244 22.91 -11.10 -8.58
N GLU A 245 22.30 -12.23 -8.22
CA GLU A 245 22.72 -12.93 -7.00
C GLU A 245 24.15 -13.44 -7.14
N GLU A 246 24.84 -13.64 -6.01
CA GLU A 246 26.22 -14.12 -6.03
C GLU A 246 26.36 -15.48 -6.70
N ASP A 247 25.35 -16.35 -6.59
CA ASP A 247 25.34 -17.65 -7.28
C ASP A 247 25.18 -17.49 -8.79
N ASP A 248 24.34 -16.55 -9.25
CA ASP A 248 24.19 -16.24 -10.68
C ASP A 248 25.44 -15.54 -11.22
N LYS A 249 26.06 -14.64 -10.45
CA LYS A 249 27.36 -14.04 -10.77
C LYS A 249 28.42 -15.13 -10.92
N ARG A 250 28.47 -16.12 -10.02
CA ARG A 250 29.40 -17.25 -10.12
C ARG A 250 29.14 -18.09 -11.36
N ARG A 251 27.89 -18.50 -11.59
CA ARG A 251 27.50 -19.28 -12.79
C ARG A 251 27.85 -18.54 -14.08
N TYR A 252 27.58 -17.24 -14.12
CA TYR A 252 27.94 -16.40 -15.27
C TYR A 252 29.45 -16.33 -15.48
N ARG A 253 30.25 -16.12 -14.42
CA ARG A 253 31.72 -16.12 -14.50
C ARG A 253 32.26 -17.45 -15.01
N THR A 254 31.75 -18.57 -14.50
CA THR A 254 32.15 -19.92 -14.96
C THR A 254 31.82 -20.11 -16.42
N ARG A 255 30.59 -19.81 -16.83
CA ARG A 255 30.15 -19.97 -18.23
C ARG A 255 30.94 -19.06 -19.17
N LYS A 256 31.22 -17.82 -18.76
CA LYS A 256 32.06 -16.89 -19.52
C LYS A 256 33.48 -17.45 -19.69
N SER A 257 34.07 -18.01 -18.63
CA SER A 257 35.40 -18.62 -18.71
C SER A 257 35.46 -19.76 -19.72
N VAL A 258 34.47 -20.66 -19.71
CA VAL A 258 34.37 -21.78 -20.67
C VAL A 258 34.22 -21.26 -22.09
N LEU A 259 33.32 -20.29 -22.32
CA LEU A 259 33.09 -19.74 -23.65
C LEU A 259 34.31 -19.02 -24.23
N VAL A 260 35.07 -18.30 -23.39
CA VAL A 260 36.33 -17.64 -23.82
C VAL A 260 37.39 -18.69 -24.18
N GLU A 261 37.45 -19.80 -23.45
CA GLU A 261 38.36 -20.91 -23.79
C GLU A 261 37.97 -21.58 -25.12
N GLU A 262 36.67 -21.81 -25.35
CA GLU A 262 36.14 -22.35 -26.61
C GLU A 262 36.37 -21.40 -27.79
N GLU A 263 36.16 -20.10 -27.58
CA GLU A 263 36.45 -19.05 -28.57
C GLU A 263 37.92 -19.05 -28.95
N SER A 264 38.83 -19.10 -27.96
CA SER A 264 40.27 -19.15 -28.21
C SER A 264 40.68 -20.41 -28.98
N LYS A 265 40.12 -21.58 -28.65
CA LYS A 265 40.38 -22.83 -29.39
C LYS A 265 39.88 -22.74 -30.83
N SER A 266 38.68 -22.18 -31.03
CA SER A 266 38.08 -22.03 -32.35
C SER A 266 38.86 -21.03 -33.21
N ALA A 267 39.34 -19.94 -32.62
CA ALA A 267 40.21 -18.97 -33.29
C ALA A 267 41.53 -19.61 -33.73
N GLY A 268 42.17 -20.39 -32.87
CA GLY A 268 43.39 -21.14 -33.23
C GLY A 268 43.16 -22.11 -34.38
N LEU A 269 42.04 -22.85 -34.38
CA LEU A 269 41.68 -23.74 -35.49
C LEU A 269 41.46 -22.99 -36.81
N LEU A 270 40.92 -21.77 -36.77
CA LEU A 270 40.77 -20.93 -37.96
C LEU A 270 42.13 -20.46 -38.49
N GLU A 271 43.05 -20.06 -37.61
CA GLU A 271 44.42 -19.71 -38.00
C GLU A 271 45.15 -20.90 -38.65
N ASP A 272 45.01 -22.10 -38.09
CA ASP A 272 45.59 -23.32 -38.65
C ASP A 272 45.00 -23.65 -40.04
N LEU A 273 43.68 -23.49 -40.20
CA LEU A 273 43.01 -23.67 -41.49
C LEU A 273 43.49 -22.66 -42.53
N ASP A 274 43.58 -21.37 -42.18
CA ASP A 274 44.11 -20.32 -43.06
C ASP A 274 45.57 -20.61 -43.45
N HIS A 275 46.37 -21.12 -42.52
CA HIS A 275 47.73 -21.56 -42.83
C HIS A 275 47.73 -22.70 -43.85
N CYS A 276 46.90 -23.72 -43.66
CA CYS A 276 46.78 -24.85 -44.57
C CYS A 276 46.30 -24.42 -45.96
N ILE A 277 45.31 -23.54 -46.04
CA ILE A 277 44.84 -22.94 -47.29
C ILE A 277 46.01 -22.23 -47.99
N GLY A 278 46.73 -21.37 -47.27
CA GLY A 278 47.88 -20.66 -47.83
C GLY A 278 49.04 -21.58 -48.26
N VAL A 279 49.22 -22.74 -47.65
CA VAL A 279 50.18 -23.76 -48.10
C VAL A 279 49.68 -24.45 -49.38
N VAL A 280 48.41 -24.84 -49.45
CA VAL A 280 47.81 -25.51 -50.62
C VAL A 280 47.79 -24.58 -51.83
N GLU A 281 47.46 -23.30 -51.65
CA GLU A 281 47.48 -22.30 -52.72
C GLU A 281 48.89 -22.12 -53.28
N ARG A 282 49.90 -21.99 -52.41
CA ARG A 282 51.31 -21.94 -52.83
C ARG A 282 51.74 -23.21 -53.57
N PHE A 283 51.32 -24.39 -53.10
CA PHE A 283 51.61 -25.66 -53.75
C PHE A 283 51.01 -25.74 -55.16
N LYS A 284 49.76 -25.28 -55.35
CA LYS A 284 49.12 -25.16 -56.67
C LYS A 284 49.93 -24.27 -57.63
N VAL A 285 50.45 -23.14 -57.15
CA VAL A 285 51.28 -22.23 -57.96
C VAL A 285 52.59 -22.90 -58.38
N THR A 286 53.21 -23.69 -57.50
CA THR A 286 54.47 -24.40 -57.81
C THR A 286 54.31 -25.64 -58.69
N CYS A 287 53.16 -26.31 -58.67
CA CYS A 287 52.92 -27.54 -59.46
C CYS A 287 52.15 -27.30 -60.77
N GLY A 288 51.47 -26.15 -60.93
CA GLY A 288 50.81 -25.75 -62.19
C GLY A 288 51.69 -24.98 -63.17
N GLY A 289 52.94 -24.67 -62.80
CA GLY A 289 53.93 -23.97 -63.63
C GLY A 289 54.85 -24.87 -64.47
N GLY A 290 54.59 -26.17 -64.49
CA GLY A 290 55.22 -27.10 -65.43
C GLY A 290 54.42 -27.15 -66.73
N GLN A 291 55.04 -26.66 -67.80
CA GLN A 291 54.67 -26.93 -69.20
C GLN A 291 54.44 -28.42 -69.47
#